data_AF-A0AAY5EKC1-F1
#
_entry.id   AF-A0AAY5EKC1-F1
#
_cell.length_a   1.000
_cell.length_b   1.000
_cell.length_c   1.000
_cell.angle_alpha   90.00
_cell.angle_beta   90.00
_cell.angle_gamma   90.00
#
_symmetry.space_group_name_H-M   'P 1'
#
loop_
_entity.id
_entity.type
_entity.pdbx_description
1 polymer ?
#
loop_
_entity_poly.entity_id
_entity_poly.type
_entity_poly.pdbx_seq_one_letter_code
_entity_poly.pdbx_strand_id
1 'polypeptide(L)'
;GLAQELPRKNVCLLMSTFLLGSWGVFLLAFRLYWMGNKPPNFSNSDNPAADCSSVLTRLLTFFYLPALNMWLLLFPDMLSFDWSMDALPLLRSISDWRNLHTVAFYTGLMALAWFGLCSHPNKEETDGKAHHAANGKPSTNGHIVDTGYDPFIPDWDYVQMNGNGTQTHRLTRTVLPTTENVVVFSLGLLTIPFLPATNLFFYVGFVVAERVLYIPSMGFCLLVAVGTRALWVRLKSSSSRRLVLACSASLVLLFGVKTVLRNQDWHNEEVLYRSGITVNPAKAWGNLGNVLKNQGKMAEAERAYRNALYYRRNMADMLYNLGLLLQENRKFSEALHYYKLAIGSRPTLASAYLNTGIILMNQGHLEEAKRTFLTCADIPDENLKDPHAHKSSVTSCLYNLGKLLHEQGHQEEALSVYKEAIQKMPRQFAPQSLYNMMGESYMRLNKLSEAGHWYRESLRVKPDHIPAHLTYGKLLAMTGQKAEAERYFREAIQLDPTKGNCYMHYGQFLLEESRLLEAAEMAETAAQLDSEEFDVVFSAAHMLRQASLNDAAEQYYKQAATLRPNVSTKLYTASLRPNVSTKLYTS
;
A
#
# COMPACT_ATOMS: atom_id res chain seq x y z
N GLY A 1 6.48 -68.68 13.02
CA GLY A 1 7.42 -68.05 12.09
C GLY A 1 6.72 -66.93 11.35
N LEU A 2 7.46 -66.01 10.70
CA LEU A 2 6.98 -64.74 10.12
C LEU A 2 6.61 -63.65 11.14
N ALA A 3 7.58 -63.34 12.02
CA ALA A 3 7.72 -62.02 12.63
C ALA A 3 9.20 -61.62 12.53
N GLN A 4 9.66 -61.31 11.31
CA GLN A 4 11.02 -60.81 11.11
C GLN A 4 11.11 -59.38 11.65
N GLU A 5 12.14 -59.14 12.45
CA GLU A 5 12.44 -57.83 13.03
C GLU A 5 12.67 -56.79 11.92
N LEU A 6 11.84 -55.77 11.87
CA LEU A 6 12.24 -54.52 11.22
C LEU A 6 13.44 -53.96 12.02
N PRO A 7 14.63 -53.81 11.41
CA PRO A 7 15.81 -53.37 12.17
C PRO A 7 15.53 -52.00 12.77
N ARG A 8 15.91 -51.78 14.04
CA ARG A 8 15.58 -50.57 14.84
C ARG A 8 15.80 -49.23 14.11
N LYS A 9 16.77 -49.16 13.19
CA LYS A 9 16.99 -48.01 12.28
C LYS A 9 15.75 -47.65 11.45
N ASN A 10 15.06 -48.64 10.89
CA ASN A 10 13.88 -48.44 10.05
C ASN A 10 12.70 -47.92 10.88
N VAL A 11 12.57 -48.35 12.15
CA VAL A 11 11.53 -47.86 13.06
C VAL A 11 11.74 -46.38 13.40
N CYS A 12 12.98 -45.98 13.72
CA CYS A 12 13.31 -44.57 13.95
C CYS A 12 13.09 -43.70 12.70
N LEU A 13 13.43 -44.22 11.50
CA LEU A 13 13.18 -43.52 10.24
C LEU A 13 11.67 -43.36 9.99
N LEU A 14 10.90 -44.44 10.09
CA LEU A 14 9.42 -44.44 9.96
C LEU A 14 8.78 -43.44 10.93
N MET A 15 9.17 -43.47 12.21
CA MET A 15 8.67 -42.53 13.21
C MET A 15 9.03 -41.08 12.87
N SER A 16 10.25 -40.83 12.39
CA SER A 16 10.68 -39.48 11.97
C SER A 16 9.91 -38.99 10.75
N THR A 17 9.68 -39.85 9.74
CA THR A 17 8.87 -39.51 8.57
C THR A 17 7.39 -39.32 8.92
N PHE A 18 6.87 -40.08 9.87
CA PHE A 18 5.50 -39.95 10.37
C PHE A 18 5.31 -38.65 11.17
N LEU A 19 6.27 -38.31 12.04
CA LEU A 19 6.27 -37.04 12.77
C LEU A 19 6.37 -35.85 11.81
N LEU A 20 7.27 -35.91 10.82
CA LEU A 20 7.40 -34.87 9.80
C LEU A 20 6.13 -34.72 8.95
N GLY A 21 5.54 -35.85 8.53
CA GLY A 21 4.29 -35.87 7.75
C GLY A 21 3.09 -35.35 8.53
N SER A 22 2.89 -35.81 9.77
CA SER A 22 1.78 -35.36 10.63
C SER A 22 1.93 -33.88 11.02
N TRP A 23 3.15 -33.41 11.30
CA TRP A 23 3.42 -31.98 11.52
C TRP A 23 3.18 -31.14 10.27
N GLY A 24 3.57 -31.63 9.09
CA GLY A 24 3.28 -30.99 7.80
C GLY A 24 1.78 -30.85 7.54
N VAL A 25 1.00 -31.91 7.78
CA VAL A 25 -0.47 -31.91 7.68
C VAL A 25 -1.08 -30.93 8.69
N PHE A 26 -0.60 -30.93 9.94
CA PHE A 26 -1.07 -30.01 10.97
C PHE A 26 -0.84 -28.54 10.60
N LEU A 27 0.37 -28.18 10.16
CA LEU A 27 0.70 -26.83 9.71
C LEU A 27 -0.13 -26.41 8.48
N LEU A 28 -0.38 -27.33 7.55
CA LEU A 28 -1.18 -27.06 6.36
C LEU A 28 -2.67 -26.87 6.72
N ALA A 29 -3.22 -27.67 7.63
CA ALA A 29 -4.57 -27.50 8.15
C ALA A 29 -4.73 -26.17 8.92
N PHE A 30 -3.77 -25.82 9.79
CA PHE A 30 -3.76 -24.55 10.50
C PHE A 30 -3.68 -23.35 9.55
N ARG A 31 -2.86 -23.46 8.49
CA ARG A 31 -2.78 -22.44 7.43
C ARG A 31 -4.11 -22.27 6.68
N LEU A 32 -4.76 -23.36 6.28
CA LEU A 32 -6.06 -23.30 5.60
C LEU A 32 -7.15 -22.69 6.50
N TYR A 33 -7.17 -23.06 7.78
CA TYR A 33 -8.04 -22.46 8.79
C TYR A 33 -7.82 -20.95 8.92
N TRP A 34 -6.56 -20.49 9.02
CA TRP A 34 -6.23 -19.07 9.09
C TRP A 34 -6.56 -18.31 7.79
N MET A 35 -6.50 -18.98 6.63
CA MET A 35 -6.97 -18.46 5.35
C MET A 35 -8.52 -18.50 5.21
N GLY A 36 -9.25 -18.85 6.26
CA GLY A 36 -10.71 -18.88 6.28
C GLY A 36 -11.34 -20.00 5.45
N ASN A 37 -10.59 -21.07 5.15
CA ASN A 37 -11.01 -22.23 4.34
C ASN A 37 -11.58 -21.88 2.95
N LYS A 38 -11.20 -20.72 2.38
CA LYS A 38 -11.57 -20.32 1.02
C LYS A 38 -10.34 -20.31 0.11
N PRO A 39 -10.47 -20.67 -1.17
CA PRO A 39 -9.41 -20.45 -2.13
C PRO A 39 -9.11 -18.93 -2.22
N PRO A 40 -7.85 -18.53 -2.39
CA PRO A 40 -7.52 -17.13 -2.64
C PRO A 40 -8.19 -16.66 -3.93
N ASN A 41 -9.01 -15.63 -3.84
CA ASN A 41 -9.59 -14.98 -5.01
C ASN A 41 -8.61 -13.90 -5.51
N PHE A 42 -8.16 -14.04 -6.75
CA PHE A 42 -7.23 -13.11 -7.39
C PHE A 42 -7.97 -12.22 -8.35
N SER A 43 -7.54 -10.97 -8.52
CA SER A 43 -8.04 -10.13 -9.60
C SER A 43 -7.40 -10.56 -10.93
N ASN A 44 -8.06 -10.27 -12.05
CA ASN A 44 -7.48 -10.45 -13.39
C ASN A 44 -6.13 -9.73 -13.55
N SER A 45 -5.90 -8.61 -12.84
CA SER A 45 -4.59 -7.96 -12.79
C SER A 45 -3.51 -8.74 -12.05
N ASP A 46 -3.87 -9.64 -11.12
CA ASP A 46 -2.90 -10.47 -10.39
C ASP A 46 -2.56 -11.74 -11.18
N ASN A 47 -3.52 -12.34 -11.89
CA ASN A 47 -3.29 -13.54 -12.72
C ASN A 47 -4.09 -13.53 -14.05
N PRO A 48 -3.66 -12.72 -15.03
CA PRO A 48 -4.34 -12.61 -16.33
C PRO A 48 -4.21 -13.87 -17.20
N ALA A 49 -3.34 -14.81 -16.83
CA ALA A 49 -3.20 -16.10 -17.49
C ALA A 49 -4.30 -17.09 -17.06
N ALA A 50 -4.69 -17.08 -15.78
CA ALA A 50 -5.77 -17.91 -15.25
C ALA A 50 -7.14 -17.52 -15.83
N ASP A 51 -7.42 -16.21 -15.87
CA ASP A 51 -8.67 -15.63 -16.38
C ASP A 51 -8.78 -15.62 -17.92
N CYS A 52 -7.72 -16.03 -18.63
CA CYS A 52 -7.75 -16.11 -20.07
C CYS A 52 -8.62 -17.28 -20.56
N SER A 53 -9.62 -17.00 -21.40
CA SER A 53 -10.48 -18.01 -22.03
C SER A 53 -9.74 -18.96 -22.97
N SER A 54 -8.58 -18.56 -23.49
CA SER A 54 -7.74 -19.39 -24.36
C SER A 54 -6.91 -20.38 -23.53
N VAL A 55 -7.34 -21.64 -23.54
CA VAL A 55 -6.59 -22.77 -22.94
C VAL A 55 -5.16 -22.84 -23.47
N LEU A 56 -4.95 -22.57 -24.77
CA LEU A 56 -3.62 -22.52 -25.37
C LEU A 56 -2.74 -21.42 -24.74
N THR A 57 -3.26 -20.19 -24.63
CA THR A 57 -2.53 -19.07 -24.02
C THR A 57 -2.14 -19.38 -22.57
N ARG A 58 -3.07 -19.99 -21.83
CA ARG A 58 -2.87 -20.39 -20.45
C ARG A 58 -1.78 -21.45 -20.31
N LEU A 59 -1.84 -22.52 -21.11
CA LEU A 59 -0.83 -23.59 -21.11
C LEU A 59 0.56 -23.07 -21.50
N LEU A 60 0.68 -22.36 -22.63
CA LEU A 60 1.97 -21.81 -23.08
C LEU A 60 2.59 -20.89 -22.03
N THR A 61 1.77 -20.05 -21.38
CA THR A 61 2.26 -19.15 -20.33
C THR A 61 2.70 -19.91 -19.08
N PHE A 62 1.91 -20.88 -18.58
CA PHE A 62 2.27 -21.63 -17.36
C PHE A 62 3.48 -22.55 -17.55
N PHE A 63 3.65 -23.19 -18.72
CA PHE A 63 4.87 -23.94 -19.03
C PHE A 63 6.10 -23.05 -19.22
N TYR A 64 5.93 -21.78 -19.61
CA TYR A 64 7.03 -20.81 -19.68
C TYR A 64 7.53 -20.32 -18.30
N LEU A 65 6.66 -20.24 -17.28
CA LEU A 65 7.02 -19.73 -15.96
C LEU A 65 8.22 -20.46 -15.29
N PRO A 66 8.32 -21.80 -15.32
CA PRO A 66 9.51 -22.50 -14.84
C PRO A 66 10.79 -22.18 -15.60
N ALA A 67 10.72 -22.07 -16.94
CA ALA A 67 11.88 -21.73 -17.77
C ALA A 67 12.37 -20.31 -17.46
N LEU A 68 11.45 -19.35 -17.30
CA LEU A 68 11.77 -17.97 -16.91
C LEU A 68 12.39 -17.89 -15.50
N ASN A 69 11.80 -18.57 -14.50
CA ASN A 69 12.34 -18.54 -13.14
C ASN A 69 13.72 -19.23 -13.05
N MET A 70 13.96 -20.30 -13.81
CA MET A 70 15.29 -20.89 -13.93
C MET A 70 16.29 -19.92 -14.59
N TRP A 71 15.86 -19.17 -15.61
CA TRP A 71 16.70 -18.14 -16.21
C TRP A 71 17.11 -17.06 -15.19
N LEU A 72 16.17 -16.58 -14.36
CA LEU A 72 16.45 -15.61 -13.30
C LEU A 72 17.43 -16.13 -12.24
N LEU A 73 17.46 -17.44 -11.97
CA LEU A 73 18.47 -18.05 -11.09
C LEU A 73 19.86 -18.14 -11.73
N LEU A 74 19.94 -18.36 -13.05
CA LEU A 74 21.21 -18.39 -13.79
C LEU A 74 21.79 -16.99 -14.02
N PHE A 75 20.93 -16.05 -14.39
CA PHE A 75 21.30 -14.71 -14.80
C PHE A 75 20.31 -13.67 -14.25
N PRO A 76 20.42 -13.29 -12.97
CA PRO A 76 19.67 -12.18 -12.41
C PRO A 76 20.18 -10.86 -13.02
N ASP A 77 19.46 -10.36 -14.02
CA ASP A 77 19.73 -9.11 -14.74
C ASP A 77 18.64 -8.05 -14.50
N MET A 78 17.37 -8.46 -14.58
CA MET A 78 16.20 -7.61 -14.43
C MET A 78 15.62 -7.66 -13.00
N LEU A 79 14.95 -6.58 -12.58
CA LEU A 79 14.18 -6.58 -11.34
C LEU A 79 12.97 -7.51 -11.51
N SER A 80 12.74 -8.42 -10.56
CA SER A 80 11.65 -9.41 -10.66
C SER A 80 10.29 -8.75 -10.43
N PHE A 81 9.51 -8.60 -11.50
CA PHE A 81 8.16 -8.06 -11.47
C PHE A 81 7.14 -9.10 -11.98
N ASP A 82 6.01 -9.19 -11.29
CA ASP A 82 4.89 -10.09 -11.60
C ASP A 82 3.91 -9.51 -12.65
N TRP A 83 2.87 -10.29 -13.00
CA TRP A 83 1.74 -9.81 -13.81
C TRP A 83 1.03 -8.59 -13.21
N SER A 84 1.00 -8.47 -11.88
CA SER A 84 0.50 -7.28 -11.18
C SER A 84 1.26 -6.01 -11.55
N MET A 85 2.42 -6.12 -12.19
CA MET A 85 3.21 -5.04 -12.77
C MET A 85 3.40 -5.21 -14.29
N ASP A 86 2.52 -5.97 -14.97
CA ASP A 86 2.48 -6.20 -16.43
C ASP A 86 3.82 -6.62 -17.09
N ALA A 87 4.80 -7.06 -16.29
CA ALA A 87 6.16 -7.34 -16.74
C ALA A 87 6.31 -8.72 -17.39
N LEU A 88 5.27 -9.56 -17.29
CA LEU A 88 5.20 -10.92 -17.81
C LEU A 88 4.15 -11.01 -18.93
N PRO A 89 4.52 -10.84 -20.21
CA PRO A 89 3.55 -10.88 -21.30
C PRO A 89 3.03 -12.31 -21.52
N LEU A 90 1.71 -12.48 -21.61
CA LEU A 90 1.10 -13.78 -21.94
C LEU A 90 1.62 -14.33 -23.28
N LEU A 91 1.87 -15.64 -23.37
CA LEU A 91 2.28 -16.30 -24.61
C LEU A 91 1.02 -16.74 -25.37
N ARG A 92 0.59 -15.94 -26.36
CA ARG A 92 -0.67 -16.16 -27.10
C ARG A 92 -0.53 -17.04 -28.35
N SER A 93 0.69 -17.30 -28.80
CA SER A 93 0.97 -18.09 -30.00
C SER A 93 2.08 -19.11 -29.75
N ILE A 94 2.01 -20.25 -30.43
CA ILE A 94 3.07 -21.26 -30.49
C ILE A 94 4.32 -20.70 -31.19
N SER A 95 4.14 -19.77 -32.14
CA SER A 95 5.24 -19.09 -32.86
C SER A 95 6.00 -18.04 -32.04
N ASP A 96 5.61 -17.79 -30.78
CA ASP A 96 6.37 -16.90 -29.89
C ASP A 96 7.74 -17.51 -29.58
N TRP A 97 8.81 -16.76 -29.86
CA TRP A 97 10.20 -17.22 -29.69
C TRP A 97 10.49 -17.67 -28.24
N ARG A 98 9.75 -17.16 -27.25
CA ARG A 98 9.88 -17.54 -25.84
C ARG A 98 9.52 -19.01 -25.59
N ASN A 99 8.71 -19.63 -26.45
CA ASN A 99 8.46 -21.08 -26.39
C ASN A 99 9.74 -21.90 -26.63
N LEU A 100 10.76 -21.35 -27.31
CA LEU A 100 12.05 -22.02 -27.46
C LEU A 100 12.77 -22.17 -26.11
N HIS A 101 12.64 -21.20 -25.19
CA HIS A 101 13.14 -21.35 -23.82
C HIS A 101 12.38 -22.45 -23.07
N THR A 102 11.06 -22.50 -23.20
CA THR A 102 10.23 -23.57 -22.63
C THR A 102 10.67 -24.95 -23.12
N VAL A 103 10.83 -25.11 -24.44
CA VAL A 103 11.28 -26.38 -25.06
C VAL A 103 12.70 -26.73 -24.59
N ALA A 104 13.65 -25.78 -24.62
CA ALA A 104 15.03 -26.02 -24.18
C ALA A 104 15.12 -26.41 -22.69
N PHE A 105 14.31 -25.78 -21.84
CA PHE A 105 14.22 -26.10 -20.42
C PHE A 105 13.72 -27.53 -20.18
N TYR A 106 12.58 -27.90 -20.79
CA TYR A 106 12.02 -29.23 -20.60
C TYR A 106 12.80 -30.33 -21.31
N THR A 107 13.39 -30.09 -22.48
CA THR A 107 14.29 -31.09 -23.12
C THR A 107 15.55 -31.30 -22.31
N GLY A 108 16.14 -30.24 -21.74
CA GLY A 108 17.26 -30.35 -20.80
C GLY A 108 16.89 -31.14 -19.54
N LEU A 109 15.73 -30.85 -18.93
CA LEU A 109 15.22 -31.59 -17.76
C LEU A 109 14.99 -33.08 -18.07
N MET A 110 14.36 -33.38 -19.22
CA MET A 110 14.12 -34.76 -19.66
C MET A 110 15.42 -35.50 -20.00
N ALA A 111 16.40 -34.83 -20.61
CA ALA A 111 17.72 -35.41 -20.88
C ALA A 111 18.49 -35.72 -19.59
N LEU A 112 18.42 -34.84 -18.58
CA LEU A 112 19.01 -35.08 -17.26
C LEU A 112 18.33 -36.23 -16.52
N ALA A 113 16.99 -36.30 -16.56
CA ALA A 113 16.22 -37.39 -15.97
C ALA A 113 16.52 -38.73 -16.67
N TRP A 114 16.54 -38.75 -18.00
CA TRP A 114 16.91 -39.92 -18.79
C TRP A 114 18.34 -40.38 -18.51
N PHE A 115 19.31 -39.45 -18.49
CA PHE A 115 20.69 -39.77 -18.15
C PHE A 115 20.81 -40.36 -16.75
N GLY A 116 20.13 -39.79 -15.75
CA GLY A 116 20.14 -40.32 -14.37
C GLY A 116 19.47 -41.69 -14.21
N LEU A 117 18.44 -41.99 -15.01
CA LEU A 117 17.78 -43.30 -15.02
C LEU A 117 18.57 -44.37 -15.79
N CYS A 118 19.29 -43.98 -16.85
CA CYS A 118 20.08 -44.89 -17.68
C CYS A 118 21.56 -45.01 -17.25
N SER A 119 22.06 -44.12 -16.39
CA SER A 119 23.41 -44.24 -15.83
C SER A 119 23.46 -45.37 -14.81
N HIS A 120 23.97 -46.54 -15.21
CA HIS A 120 24.27 -47.61 -14.27
C HIS A 120 25.32 -47.15 -13.23
N PRO A 121 25.18 -47.52 -11.95
CA PRO A 121 26.19 -47.23 -10.94
C PRO A 121 27.43 -48.09 -11.22
N ASN A 122 28.47 -47.46 -11.78
CA ASN A 122 29.79 -48.08 -11.88
C ASN A 122 30.29 -48.37 -10.46
N LYS A 123 30.54 -49.66 -10.16
CA LYS A 123 31.10 -50.13 -8.88
C LYS A 123 32.57 -49.74 -8.64
N GLU A 124 33.09 -48.76 -9.37
CA GLU A 124 34.50 -48.35 -9.38
C GLU A 124 34.66 -46.84 -9.08
N GLU A 125 34.16 -46.39 -7.93
CA GLU A 125 34.83 -45.28 -7.22
C GLU A 125 35.48 -45.85 -5.95
N THR A 126 36.81 -45.96 -6.05
CA THR A 126 37.74 -46.53 -5.07
C THR A 126 37.59 -45.98 -3.65
N ASP A 127 37.86 -46.84 -2.67
CA ASP A 127 38.03 -46.48 -1.25
C ASP A 127 38.82 -45.18 -1.05
N GLY A 128 38.28 -44.29 -0.21
CA GLY A 128 38.82 -42.97 0.06
C GLY A 128 40.11 -42.93 0.90
N LYS A 129 41.21 -43.52 0.41
CA LYS A 129 42.57 -43.35 0.94
C LYS A 129 43.41 -42.44 0.04
N ALA A 130 43.02 -41.16 -0.01
CA ALA A 130 43.79 -40.13 -0.71
C ALA A 130 44.99 -39.65 0.13
N HIS A 131 46.17 -40.20 -0.18
CA HIS A 131 47.52 -39.75 0.17
C HIS A 131 47.68 -38.42 0.94
N HIS A 132 48.03 -38.51 2.22
CA HIS A 132 48.88 -37.50 2.87
C HIS A 132 50.35 -37.90 2.71
N ALA A 133 51.01 -37.35 1.69
CA ALA A 133 52.45 -37.45 1.51
C ALA A 133 53.00 -36.10 1.02
N ALA A 134 53.42 -35.25 1.96
CA ALA A 134 54.15 -34.01 1.69
C ALA A 134 55.16 -33.76 2.83
N ASN A 135 56.39 -33.40 2.46
CA ASN A 135 57.57 -33.35 3.33
C ASN A 135 57.52 -32.32 4.47
N GLY A 136 58.20 -32.65 5.58
CA GLY A 136 58.65 -31.68 6.59
C GLY A 136 59.45 -32.33 7.73
N LYS A 137 60.80 -32.21 7.71
CA LYS A 137 61.66 -32.43 8.90
C LYS A 137 61.63 -31.17 9.77
N PRO A 138 61.61 -31.29 11.11
CA PRO A 138 62.85 -31.34 11.90
C PRO A 138 62.83 -32.44 12.99
N SER A 139 63.91 -33.20 13.17
CA SER A 139 65.01 -32.98 14.14
C SER A 139 64.74 -33.49 15.57
N THR A 140 65.33 -34.66 15.86
CA THR A 140 66.07 -35.04 17.09
C THR A 140 65.39 -35.12 18.47
N ASN A 141 65.58 -36.30 19.09
CA ASN A 141 65.54 -36.64 20.53
C ASN A 141 64.14 -36.75 21.19
N GLY A 142 63.77 -37.86 21.86
CA GLY A 142 64.42 -39.17 22.03
C GLY A 142 63.79 -39.99 23.16
N HIS A 143 63.78 -41.34 23.06
CA HIS A 143 63.30 -42.33 24.06
C HIS A 143 61.77 -42.28 24.38
N ILE A 144 61.05 -43.33 24.80
CA ILE A 144 61.22 -44.79 24.98
C ILE A 144 59.77 -45.38 25.05
N VAL A 145 59.39 -46.59 24.59
CA VAL A 145 60.10 -47.76 24.02
C VAL A 145 59.27 -48.38 22.86
N ASP A 146 59.69 -49.53 22.34
CA ASP A 146 59.03 -50.35 21.30
C ASP A 146 58.46 -51.66 21.88
N THR A 147 57.26 -52.06 21.47
CA THR A 147 56.87 -53.48 21.26
C THR A 147 55.66 -53.53 20.31
N GLY A 148 55.83 -54.12 19.13
CA GLY A 148 54.76 -54.24 18.12
C GLY A 148 53.88 -55.49 18.24
N TYR A 149 53.27 -55.83 17.10
CA TYR A 149 52.39 -56.98 16.78
C TYR A 149 50.86 -56.80 16.95
N ASP A 150 50.25 -56.42 15.82
CA ASP A 150 48.98 -56.92 15.25
C ASP A 150 48.86 -58.46 15.31
N PRO A 151 47.70 -59.07 14.99
CA PRO A 151 46.31 -58.57 15.08
C PRO A 151 45.41 -59.58 15.86
N PHE A 152 44.13 -59.28 16.12
CA PHE A 152 43.01 -60.23 15.89
C PHE A 152 41.63 -59.60 16.20
N ILE A 153 40.64 -59.94 15.39
CA ILE A 153 39.23 -59.59 15.58
C ILE A 153 38.62 -60.52 16.66
N PRO A 154 37.71 -59.99 17.49
CA PRO A 154 36.49 -60.74 17.76
C PRO A 154 35.24 -59.88 17.55
N ASP A 155 34.26 -60.44 16.82
CA ASP A 155 32.85 -60.13 17.04
C ASP A 155 32.54 -60.24 18.52
N TRP A 156 31.84 -59.27 19.13
CA TRP A 156 30.98 -59.59 20.27
C TRP A 156 29.67 -58.81 20.25
N ASP A 157 28.63 -59.63 20.22
CA ASP A 157 27.24 -59.34 20.51
C ASP A 157 27.05 -58.92 21.99
N TYR A 158 25.88 -58.34 22.28
CA TYR A 158 25.30 -58.13 23.63
C TYR A 158 26.10 -57.35 24.70
N VAL A 159 25.59 -56.14 24.99
CA VAL A 159 25.93 -55.38 26.21
C VAL A 159 25.11 -55.90 27.40
N GLN A 160 25.80 -56.32 28.48
CA GLN A 160 25.25 -56.33 29.82
C GLN A 160 25.94 -55.23 30.65
N MET A 161 25.16 -54.39 31.32
CA MET A 161 25.64 -53.25 32.11
C MET A 161 26.39 -53.69 33.37
N ASN A 162 27.53 -53.05 33.68
CA ASN A 162 27.88 -52.67 35.05
C ASN A 162 29.07 -51.68 35.12
N GLY A 163 28.99 -50.74 36.07
CA GLY A 163 30.17 -50.25 36.80
C GLY A 163 31.02 -49.11 36.20
N ASN A 164 30.79 -47.90 36.73
CA ASN A 164 31.77 -46.85 36.99
C ASN A 164 32.66 -46.25 35.87
N GLY A 165 32.47 -44.94 35.65
CA GLY A 165 33.58 -44.01 35.95
C GLY A 165 34.53 -43.60 34.82
N THR A 166 34.03 -42.93 33.77
CA THR A 166 34.57 -41.64 33.28
C THR A 166 33.75 -41.16 32.07
N GLN A 167 33.12 -39.98 32.18
CA GLN A 167 32.45 -39.35 31.04
C GLN A 167 33.48 -38.68 30.12
N THR A 168 34.19 -39.47 29.31
CA THR A 168 34.80 -38.92 28.09
C THR A 168 33.66 -38.55 27.14
N HIS A 169 33.29 -37.27 27.09
CA HIS A 169 32.46 -36.71 26.03
C HIS A 169 33.16 -36.93 24.68
N ARG A 170 32.92 -38.08 24.04
CA ARG A 170 33.17 -38.24 22.62
C ARG A 170 32.27 -37.24 21.90
N LEU A 171 32.86 -36.13 21.46
CA LEU A 171 32.25 -35.24 20.47
C LEU A 171 31.83 -36.11 19.28
N THR A 172 30.53 -36.35 19.16
CA THR A 172 29.94 -37.11 18.06
C THR A 172 30.15 -36.32 16.79
N ARG A 173 31.30 -36.53 16.13
CA ARG A 173 31.65 -35.88 14.87
C ARG A 173 30.56 -36.25 13.87
N THR A 174 29.69 -35.30 13.56
CA THR A 174 28.59 -35.50 12.64
C THR A 174 29.17 -35.93 11.29
N VAL A 175 28.78 -37.12 10.84
CA VAL A 175 29.22 -37.64 9.55
C VAL A 175 28.63 -36.72 8.49
N LEU A 176 29.50 -36.15 7.64
CA LEU A 176 29.06 -35.29 6.54
C LEU A 176 28.12 -36.09 5.62
N PRO A 177 27.01 -35.49 5.15
CA PRO A 177 26.08 -36.17 4.25
C PRO A 177 26.78 -36.60 2.95
N THR A 178 26.34 -37.73 2.38
CA THR A 178 26.82 -38.19 1.07
C THR A 178 26.50 -37.16 0.00
N THR A 179 27.31 -37.12 -1.07
CA THR A 179 27.10 -36.20 -2.21
C THR A 179 25.68 -36.33 -2.77
N GLU A 180 25.18 -37.56 -2.88
CA GLU A 180 23.81 -37.87 -3.31
C GLU A 180 22.75 -37.21 -2.42
N ASN A 181 22.87 -37.35 -1.09
CA ASN A 181 21.95 -36.72 -0.15
C ASN A 181 21.96 -35.19 -0.29
N VAL A 182 23.13 -34.57 -0.51
CA VAL A 182 23.23 -33.13 -0.75
C VAL A 182 22.55 -32.76 -2.07
N VAL A 183 22.76 -33.50 -3.15
CA VAL A 183 22.10 -33.24 -4.46
C VAL A 183 20.58 -33.36 -4.34
N VAL A 184 20.06 -34.45 -3.74
CA VAL A 184 18.62 -34.66 -3.55
C VAL A 184 18.01 -33.55 -2.69
N PHE A 185 18.66 -33.18 -1.58
CA PHE A 185 18.21 -32.07 -0.74
C PHE A 185 18.21 -30.73 -1.49
N SER A 186 19.25 -30.47 -2.29
CA SER A 186 19.38 -29.22 -3.05
C SER A 186 18.35 -29.12 -4.17
N LEU A 187 18.05 -30.23 -4.87
CA LEU A 187 16.96 -30.32 -5.83
C LEU A 187 15.59 -30.15 -5.16
N GLY A 188 15.41 -30.69 -3.95
CA GLY A 188 14.21 -30.49 -3.14
C GLY A 188 13.98 -29.01 -2.80
N LEU A 189 15.02 -28.30 -2.32
CA LEU A 189 14.96 -26.86 -2.08
C LEU A 189 14.74 -26.03 -3.36
N LEU A 190 15.30 -26.46 -4.49
CA LEU A 190 15.14 -25.80 -5.79
C LEU A 190 13.71 -25.92 -6.34
N THR A 191 13.08 -27.09 -6.18
CA THR A 191 11.82 -27.43 -6.88
C THR A 191 10.57 -27.29 -6.02
N ILE A 192 10.55 -27.86 -4.81
CA ILE A 192 9.33 -27.98 -3.99
C ILE A 192 8.75 -26.60 -3.61
N PRO A 193 9.54 -25.60 -3.14
CA PRO A 193 9.02 -24.26 -2.85
C PRO A 193 8.54 -23.51 -4.08
N PHE A 194 8.97 -23.91 -5.28
CA PHE A 194 8.66 -23.26 -6.54
C PHE A 194 7.41 -23.82 -7.24
N LEU A 195 7.03 -25.09 -7.00
CA LEU A 195 5.80 -25.70 -7.54
C LEU A 195 4.54 -24.80 -7.47
N PRO A 196 4.26 -24.08 -6.34
CA PRO A 196 3.15 -23.13 -6.26
C PRO A 196 3.16 -22.02 -7.32
N ALA A 197 4.35 -21.49 -7.62
CA ALA A 197 4.53 -20.35 -8.53
C ALA A 197 4.45 -20.74 -10.02
N THR A 198 4.37 -22.04 -10.34
CA THR A 198 4.24 -22.52 -11.72
C THR A 198 2.85 -22.33 -12.31
N ASN A 199 1.82 -22.17 -11.45
CA ASN A 199 0.40 -22.22 -11.81
C ASN A 199 -0.07 -23.50 -12.54
N LEU A 200 0.74 -24.56 -12.58
CA LEU A 200 0.37 -25.85 -13.19
C LEU A 200 -0.60 -26.67 -12.33
N PHE A 201 -0.62 -26.45 -11.01
CA PHE A 201 -1.43 -27.22 -10.05
C PHE A 201 -2.55 -26.40 -9.41
N PHE A 202 -2.30 -25.12 -9.11
CA PHE A 202 -3.26 -24.18 -8.54
C PHE A 202 -2.81 -22.75 -8.88
N TYR A 203 -3.75 -21.82 -8.97
CA TYR A 203 -3.46 -20.46 -9.42
C TYR A 203 -3.02 -19.54 -8.29
N VAL A 204 -1.98 -18.76 -8.56
CA VAL A 204 -1.37 -17.76 -7.69
C VAL A 204 -1.00 -16.54 -8.56
N GLY A 205 -1.23 -15.32 -8.04
CA GLY A 205 -0.84 -14.08 -8.74
C GLY A 205 0.62 -13.64 -8.59
N PHE A 206 1.42 -14.42 -7.85
CA PHE A 206 2.83 -14.13 -7.57
C PHE A 206 3.70 -15.29 -8.06
N VAL A 207 4.17 -15.19 -9.30
CA VAL A 207 4.85 -16.25 -10.06
C VAL A 207 6.32 -15.94 -10.35
N VAL A 208 6.71 -14.66 -10.27
CA VAL A 208 8.07 -14.14 -10.46
C VAL A 208 8.31 -13.01 -9.45
N ALA A 209 8.84 -13.37 -8.28
CA ALA A 209 9.25 -12.41 -7.25
C ALA A 209 10.43 -12.95 -6.43
N GLU A 210 11.26 -12.06 -5.90
CA GLU A 210 12.45 -12.42 -5.11
C GLU A 210 12.11 -13.33 -3.92
N ARG A 211 10.95 -13.10 -3.28
CA ARG A 211 10.41 -13.94 -2.19
C ARG A 211 10.08 -15.39 -2.59
N VAL A 212 9.82 -15.64 -3.87
CA VAL A 212 9.61 -17.00 -4.41
C VAL A 212 10.94 -17.69 -4.65
N LEU A 213 11.95 -16.94 -5.12
CA LEU A 213 13.27 -17.46 -5.49
C LEU A 213 14.23 -17.63 -4.31
N TYR A 214 13.93 -17.08 -3.12
CA TYR A 214 14.84 -17.14 -1.96
C TYR A 214 15.25 -18.58 -1.57
N ILE A 215 14.30 -19.48 -1.28
CA ILE A 215 14.62 -20.88 -0.93
C ILE A 215 15.19 -21.65 -2.14
N PRO A 216 14.63 -21.53 -3.36
CA PRO A 216 15.24 -22.11 -4.57
C PRO A 216 16.69 -21.69 -4.81
N SER A 217 17.06 -20.44 -4.52
CA SER A 217 18.44 -19.96 -4.64
C SER A 217 19.41 -20.66 -3.69
N MET A 218 18.96 -21.07 -2.49
CA MET A 218 19.76 -21.89 -1.58
C MET A 218 20.06 -23.26 -2.19
N GLY A 219 19.05 -23.90 -2.79
CA GLY A 219 19.22 -25.17 -3.53
C GLY A 219 20.17 -25.02 -4.72
N PHE A 220 20.02 -23.95 -5.50
CA PHE A 220 20.90 -23.64 -6.62
C PHE A 220 22.37 -23.46 -6.18
N CYS A 221 22.63 -22.65 -5.14
CA CYS A 221 23.97 -22.43 -4.60
C CYS A 221 24.62 -23.73 -4.10
N LEU A 222 23.87 -24.62 -3.46
CA LEU A 222 24.36 -25.93 -3.04
C LEU A 222 24.69 -26.84 -4.24
N LEU A 223 23.87 -26.84 -5.30
CA LEU A 223 24.18 -27.57 -6.55
C LEU A 223 25.45 -27.05 -7.22
N VAL A 224 25.67 -25.73 -7.26
CA VAL A 224 26.91 -25.13 -7.78
C VAL A 224 28.12 -25.54 -6.94
N ALA A 225 28.00 -25.56 -5.61
CA ALA A 225 29.06 -26.02 -4.71
C ALA A 225 29.39 -27.52 -4.88
N VAL A 226 28.37 -28.37 -5.06
CA VAL A 226 28.59 -29.80 -5.34
C VAL A 226 29.18 -30.02 -6.73
N GLY A 227 28.69 -29.32 -7.75
CA GLY A 227 29.17 -29.42 -9.13
C GLY A 227 30.64 -28.98 -9.28
N THR A 228 31.01 -27.87 -8.64
CA THR A 228 32.41 -27.39 -8.61
C THR A 228 33.34 -28.37 -7.87
N ARG A 229 32.90 -28.95 -6.75
CA ARG A 229 33.64 -30.04 -6.05
C ARG A 229 33.80 -31.28 -6.93
N ALA A 230 32.73 -31.75 -7.57
CA ALA A 230 32.76 -32.92 -8.44
C ALA A 230 33.71 -32.72 -9.64
N LEU A 231 33.68 -31.53 -10.25
CA LEU A 231 34.59 -31.15 -11.32
C LEU A 231 36.06 -31.09 -10.83
N TRP A 232 36.32 -30.50 -9.67
CA TRP A 232 37.65 -30.44 -9.06
C TRP A 232 38.26 -31.83 -8.84
N VAL A 233 37.47 -32.79 -8.34
CA VAL A 233 37.89 -34.18 -8.12
C VAL A 233 38.21 -34.88 -9.44
N ARG A 234 37.33 -34.77 -10.45
CA ARG A 234 37.51 -35.41 -11.77
C ARG A 234 38.67 -34.84 -12.59
N LEU A 235 38.98 -33.55 -12.44
CA LEU A 235 40.11 -32.93 -13.12
C LEU A 235 41.45 -33.41 -12.53
N LYS A 236 42.28 -34.05 -13.37
CA LYS A 236 43.62 -34.53 -12.99
C LYS A 236 44.70 -33.43 -13.03
N SER A 237 44.54 -32.41 -13.89
CA SER A 237 45.54 -31.33 -14.06
C SER A 237 45.40 -30.23 -13.01
N SER A 238 46.53 -29.84 -12.40
CA SER A 238 46.61 -28.70 -11.48
C SER A 238 46.19 -27.38 -12.13
N SER A 239 46.47 -27.18 -13.42
CA SER A 239 46.06 -25.97 -14.14
C SER A 239 44.54 -25.93 -14.37
N SER A 240 43.90 -27.05 -14.72
CA SER A 240 42.43 -27.12 -14.85
C SER A 240 41.74 -26.93 -13.49
N ARG A 241 42.30 -27.49 -12.41
CA ARG A 241 41.85 -27.26 -11.03
C ARG A 241 41.91 -25.78 -10.64
N ARG A 242 43.05 -25.12 -10.86
CA ARG A 242 43.21 -23.68 -10.63
C ARG A 242 42.23 -22.84 -11.47
N LEU A 243 42.00 -23.23 -12.73
CA LEU A 243 41.02 -22.57 -13.60
C LEU A 243 39.60 -22.67 -13.02
N VAL A 244 39.16 -23.83 -12.55
CA VAL A 244 37.83 -23.99 -11.93
C VAL A 244 37.69 -23.09 -10.69
N LEU A 245 38.66 -23.08 -9.78
CA LEU A 245 38.63 -22.18 -8.62
C LEU A 245 38.66 -20.71 -9.02
N ALA A 246 39.47 -20.32 -10.01
CA ALA A 246 39.51 -18.95 -10.51
C ALA A 246 38.18 -18.53 -11.13
N CYS A 247 37.53 -19.39 -11.92
CA CYS A 247 36.20 -19.14 -12.47
C CYS A 247 35.14 -19.03 -11.36
N SER A 248 35.13 -19.93 -10.38
CA SER A 248 34.19 -19.88 -9.24
C SER A 248 34.39 -18.62 -8.39
N ALA A 249 35.64 -18.26 -8.07
CA ALA A 249 35.95 -17.04 -7.33
C ALA A 249 35.58 -15.77 -8.11
N SER A 250 35.84 -15.75 -9.42
CA SER A 250 35.45 -14.65 -10.30
C SER A 250 33.93 -14.49 -10.38
N LEU A 251 33.19 -15.61 -10.42
CA LEU A 251 31.73 -15.61 -10.43
C LEU A 251 31.15 -15.10 -9.10
N VAL A 252 31.70 -15.53 -7.96
CA VAL A 252 31.33 -15.00 -6.63
C VAL A 252 31.64 -13.50 -6.52
N LEU A 253 32.80 -13.05 -7.01
CA LEU A 253 33.17 -11.64 -7.01
C LEU A 253 32.24 -10.80 -7.90
N LEU A 254 31.96 -11.28 -9.12
CA LEU A 254 31.08 -10.59 -10.08
C LEU A 254 29.66 -10.46 -9.53
N PHE A 255 29.10 -11.53 -8.97
CA PHE A 255 27.77 -11.47 -8.35
C PHE A 255 27.78 -10.61 -7.07
N GLY A 256 28.83 -10.66 -6.25
CA GLY A 256 28.99 -9.77 -5.10
C GLY A 256 29.01 -8.29 -5.49
N VAL A 257 29.75 -7.92 -6.54
CA VAL A 257 29.75 -6.56 -7.09
C VAL A 257 28.36 -6.19 -7.64
N LYS A 258 27.70 -7.09 -8.39
CA LYS A 258 26.31 -6.88 -8.84
C LYS A 258 25.35 -6.64 -7.67
N THR A 259 25.48 -7.37 -6.56
CA THR A 259 24.65 -7.17 -5.36
C THR A 259 24.91 -5.80 -4.73
N VAL A 260 26.17 -5.39 -4.58
CA VAL A 260 26.50 -4.06 -4.03
C VAL A 260 25.96 -2.92 -4.91
N LEU A 261 26.05 -3.05 -6.24
CA LEU A 261 25.45 -2.11 -7.17
C LEU A 261 23.91 -2.11 -7.08
N ARG A 262 23.28 -3.29 -7.07
CA ARG A 262 21.82 -3.43 -6.94
C ARG A 262 21.29 -2.85 -5.64
N ASN A 263 22.03 -2.92 -4.54
CA ASN A 263 21.64 -2.32 -3.26
C ASN A 263 21.48 -0.79 -3.33
N GLN A 264 22.09 -0.12 -4.33
CA GLN A 264 21.88 1.31 -4.57
C GLN A 264 20.45 1.61 -5.06
N ASP A 265 19.85 0.71 -5.85
CA ASP A 265 18.46 0.85 -6.30
C ASP A 265 17.48 0.89 -5.11
N TRP A 266 17.78 0.18 -4.04
CA TRP A 266 16.97 0.07 -2.83
C TRP A 266 17.25 1.14 -1.77
N HIS A 267 18.12 2.11 -2.05
CA HIS A 267 18.54 3.10 -1.05
C HIS A 267 17.41 4.04 -0.60
N ASN A 268 16.48 4.37 -1.50
CA ASN A 268 15.25 5.12 -1.21
C ASN A 268 14.18 4.89 -2.30
N GLU A 269 12.94 5.27 -2.01
CA GLU A 269 11.79 5.08 -2.91
C GLU A 269 11.95 5.76 -4.28
N GLU A 270 12.62 6.92 -4.34
CA GLU A 270 12.79 7.65 -5.59
C GLU A 270 13.73 6.89 -6.54
N VAL A 271 14.88 6.41 -6.04
CA VAL A 271 15.83 5.61 -6.81
C VAL A 271 15.21 4.26 -7.21
N LEU A 272 14.46 3.63 -6.32
CA LEU A 272 13.77 2.36 -6.58
C LEU A 272 12.75 2.47 -7.73
N TYR A 273 11.93 3.52 -7.73
CA TYR A 273 11.00 3.73 -8.85
C TYR A 273 11.73 4.22 -10.10
N ARG A 274 12.83 4.98 -10.00
CA ARG A 274 13.64 5.34 -11.17
C ARG A 274 14.27 4.12 -11.85
N SER A 275 14.83 3.17 -11.10
CA SER A 275 15.40 1.93 -11.67
C SER A 275 14.32 1.03 -12.28
N GLY A 276 13.11 1.02 -11.70
CA GLY A 276 11.94 0.32 -12.23
C GLY A 276 11.39 0.84 -13.57
N ILE A 277 11.76 2.06 -14.00
CA ILE A 277 11.27 2.66 -15.27
C ILE A 277 11.61 1.80 -16.48
N THR A 278 12.77 1.14 -16.50
CA THR A 278 13.17 0.31 -17.65
C THR A 278 12.34 -0.97 -17.80
N VAL A 279 11.67 -1.42 -16.73
CA VAL A 279 10.93 -2.69 -16.71
C VAL A 279 9.42 -2.49 -16.81
N ASN A 280 8.85 -1.55 -16.04
CA ASN A 280 7.47 -1.09 -16.23
C ASN A 280 7.43 0.45 -16.14
N PRO A 281 7.64 1.14 -17.28
CA PRO A 281 7.62 2.60 -17.32
C PRO A 281 6.34 3.19 -16.73
N ALA A 282 5.17 2.65 -17.10
CA ALA A 282 3.88 3.24 -16.73
C ALA A 282 3.64 3.27 -15.21
N LYS A 283 3.87 2.15 -14.50
CA LYS A 283 3.68 2.10 -13.05
C LYS A 283 4.85 2.70 -12.28
N ALA A 284 6.08 2.55 -12.78
CA ALA A 284 7.26 3.17 -12.17
C ALA A 284 7.17 4.71 -12.19
N TRP A 285 6.86 5.32 -13.34
CA TRP A 285 6.63 6.76 -13.45
C TRP A 285 5.46 7.23 -12.57
N GLY A 286 4.39 6.43 -12.47
CA GLY A 286 3.23 6.75 -11.64
C GLY A 286 3.55 6.79 -10.14
N ASN A 287 4.26 5.78 -9.65
CA ASN A 287 4.70 5.72 -8.26
C ASN A 287 5.77 6.77 -7.95
N LEU A 288 6.72 7.01 -8.88
CA LEU A 288 7.69 8.09 -8.78
C LEU A 288 6.99 9.46 -8.67
N GLY A 289 5.89 9.68 -9.41
CA GLY A 289 5.07 10.88 -9.26
C GLY A 289 4.48 11.07 -7.86
N ASN A 290 4.02 9.99 -7.22
CA ASN A 290 3.55 10.03 -5.83
C ASN A 290 4.67 10.40 -4.84
N VAL A 291 5.86 9.79 -5.00
CA VAL A 291 7.04 10.08 -4.16
C VAL A 291 7.47 11.54 -4.32
N LEU A 292 7.58 12.03 -5.56
CA LEU A 292 7.95 13.42 -5.87
C LEU A 292 6.91 14.42 -5.33
N LYS A 293 5.61 14.09 -5.39
CA LYS A 293 4.55 14.90 -4.77
C LYS A 293 4.74 14.99 -3.25
N ASN A 294 4.97 13.85 -2.58
CA ASN A 294 5.17 13.82 -1.13
C ASN A 294 6.42 14.58 -0.69
N GLN A 295 7.44 14.69 -1.54
CA GLN A 295 8.62 15.54 -1.35
C GLN A 295 8.40 17.03 -1.67
N GLY A 296 7.20 17.43 -2.11
CA GLY A 296 6.89 18.81 -2.53
C GLY A 296 7.42 19.21 -3.92
N LYS A 297 8.01 18.28 -4.68
CA LYS A 297 8.57 18.52 -6.04
C LYS A 297 7.46 18.54 -7.10
N MET A 298 6.50 19.44 -6.97
CA MET A 298 5.24 19.44 -7.75
C MET A 298 5.46 19.39 -9.27
N ALA A 299 6.42 20.15 -9.81
CA ALA A 299 6.69 20.17 -11.26
C ALA A 299 7.30 18.85 -11.79
N GLU A 300 8.11 18.16 -10.98
CA GLU A 300 8.63 16.84 -11.35
C GLU A 300 7.56 15.76 -11.21
N ALA A 301 6.71 15.85 -10.19
CA ALA A 301 5.54 14.98 -10.02
C ALA A 301 4.57 15.09 -11.20
N GLU A 302 4.28 16.30 -11.68
CA GLU A 302 3.44 16.53 -12.86
C GLU A 302 4.04 15.85 -14.10
N ARG A 303 5.35 16.02 -14.33
CA ARG A 303 6.06 15.36 -15.44
C ARG A 303 6.04 13.84 -15.30
N ALA A 304 6.22 13.30 -14.11
CA ALA A 304 6.18 11.87 -13.85
C ALA A 304 4.79 11.27 -14.12
N TYR A 305 3.69 11.90 -13.66
CA TYR A 305 2.34 11.47 -14.01
C TYR A 305 2.05 11.57 -15.52
N ARG A 306 2.47 12.67 -16.18
CA ARG A 306 2.34 12.80 -17.64
C ARG A 306 3.12 11.71 -18.39
N ASN A 307 4.32 11.34 -17.93
CA ASN A 307 5.09 10.21 -18.48
C ASN A 307 4.38 8.87 -18.26
N ALA A 308 3.84 8.61 -17.06
CA ALA A 308 3.06 7.40 -16.79
C ALA A 308 1.89 7.26 -17.79
N LEU A 309 1.16 8.36 -18.02
CA LEU A 309 0.04 8.43 -18.95
C LEU A 309 0.44 8.37 -20.43
N TYR A 310 1.66 8.80 -20.78
CA TYR A 310 2.22 8.59 -22.12
C TYR A 310 2.42 7.10 -22.42
N TYR A 311 3.00 6.34 -21.48
CA TYR A 311 3.16 4.89 -21.63
C TYR A 311 1.84 4.12 -21.49
N ARG A 312 0.90 4.58 -20.65
CA ARG A 312 -0.43 3.96 -20.49
C ARG A 312 -1.53 4.99 -20.22
N ARG A 313 -2.27 5.34 -21.26
CA ARG A 313 -3.27 6.43 -21.26
C ARG A 313 -4.48 6.17 -20.35
N ASN A 314 -4.83 4.90 -20.09
CA ASN A 314 -6.01 4.48 -19.32
C ASN A 314 -5.68 4.11 -17.86
N MET A 315 -4.87 4.93 -17.17
CA MET A 315 -4.57 4.75 -15.74
C MET A 315 -5.43 5.69 -14.88
N ALA A 316 -6.63 5.25 -14.51
CA ALA A 316 -7.57 6.05 -13.70
C ALA A 316 -6.95 6.64 -12.42
N ASP A 317 -6.11 5.88 -11.70
CA ASP A 317 -5.40 6.38 -10.51
C ASP A 317 -4.43 7.53 -10.84
N MET A 318 -3.74 7.47 -11.98
CA MET A 318 -2.76 8.49 -12.39
C MET A 318 -3.44 9.73 -12.99
N LEU A 319 -4.54 9.55 -13.72
CA LEU A 319 -5.41 10.63 -14.17
C LEU A 319 -5.98 11.41 -12.97
N TYR A 320 -6.44 10.68 -11.93
CA TYR A 320 -6.94 11.27 -10.69
C TYR A 320 -5.83 12.00 -9.90
N ASN A 321 -4.65 11.37 -9.72
CA ASN A 321 -3.54 12.00 -8.99
C ASN A 321 -2.98 13.25 -9.71
N LEU A 322 -2.94 13.25 -11.04
CA LEU A 322 -2.62 14.43 -11.83
C LEU A 322 -3.70 15.53 -11.67
N GLY A 323 -4.98 15.15 -11.66
CA GLY A 323 -6.09 16.07 -11.37
C GLY A 323 -5.97 16.74 -9.99
N LEU A 324 -5.64 15.97 -8.95
CA LEU A 324 -5.37 16.48 -7.59
C LEU A 324 -4.22 17.49 -7.59
N LEU A 325 -3.09 17.15 -8.21
CA LEU A 325 -1.92 18.03 -8.27
C LEU A 325 -2.20 19.35 -9.01
N LEU A 326 -3.00 19.30 -10.08
CA LEU A 326 -3.44 20.47 -10.83
C LEU A 326 -4.43 21.33 -10.03
N GLN A 327 -5.33 20.70 -9.26
CA GLN A 327 -6.27 21.38 -8.35
C GLN A 327 -5.52 22.10 -7.21
N GLU A 328 -4.52 21.47 -6.61
CA GLU A 328 -3.63 22.08 -5.60
C GLU A 328 -2.91 23.31 -6.18
N ASN A 329 -2.46 23.23 -7.44
CA ASN A 329 -1.88 24.35 -8.20
C ASN A 329 -2.93 25.34 -8.76
N ARG A 330 -4.19 25.31 -8.30
CA ARG A 330 -5.33 26.16 -8.72
C ARG A 330 -5.69 26.10 -10.22
N LYS A 331 -5.19 25.11 -10.97
CA LYS A 331 -5.49 24.86 -12.40
C LYS A 331 -6.79 24.07 -12.56
N PHE A 332 -7.90 24.62 -12.08
CA PHE A 332 -9.17 23.91 -11.95
C PHE A 332 -9.73 23.35 -13.27
N SER A 333 -9.51 24.02 -14.40
CA SER A 333 -9.96 23.58 -15.72
C SER A 333 -9.19 22.33 -16.22
N GLU A 334 -7.87 22.30 -16.08
CA GLU A 334 -7.07 21.10 -16.37
C GLU A 334 -7.42 19.96 -15.40
N ALA A 335 -7.58 20.26 -14.10
CA ALA A 335 -7.96 19.26 -13.10
C ALA A 335 -9.31 18.59 -13.45
N LEU A 336 -10.32 19.38 -13.79
CA LEU A 336 -11.64 18.90 -14.22
C LEU A 336 -11.55 18.01 -15.49
N HIS A 337 -10.69 18.36 -16.44
CA HIS A 337 -10.44 17.51 -17.62
C HIS A 337 -9.86 16.14 -17.22
N TYR A 338 -8.84 16.12 -16.37
CA TYR A 338 -8.22 14.86 -15.93
C TYR A 338 -9.12 14.02 -15.02
N TYR A 339 -9.98 14.62 -14.18
CA TYR A 339 -11.00 13.88 -13.45
C TYR A 339 -12.06 13.27 -14.37
N LYS A 340 -12.54 14.00 -15.39
CA LYS A 340 -13.46 13.45 -16.40
C LYS A 340 -12.82 12.27 -17.16
N LEU A 341 -11.53 12.33 -17.48
CA LEU A 341 -10.78 11.19 -18.03
C LEU A 341 -10.64 10.03 -17.03
N ALA A 342 -10.38 10.30 -15.75
CA ALA A 342 -10.28 9.28 -14.71
C ALA A 342 -11.59 8.51 -14.52
N ILE A 343 -12.72 9.24 -14.52
CA ILE A 343 -14.08 8.69 -14.51
C ILE A 343 -14.32 7.83 -15.76
N GLY A 344 -14.00 8.33 -16.96
CA GLY A 344 -14.12 7.56 -18.19
C GLY A 344 -13.27 6.29 -18.21
N SER A 345 -12.11 6.30 -17.53
CA SER A 345 -11.23 5.14 -17.39
C SER A 345 -11.66 4.16 -16.27
N ARG A 346 -12.40 4.62 -15.26
CA ARG A 346 -12.97 3.80 -14.18
C ARG A 346 -14.22 4.50 -13.61
N PRO A 347 -15.43 4.17 -14.07
CA PRO A 347 -16.67 4.78 -13.61
C PRO A 347 -16.98 4.56 -12.12
N THR A 348 -16.34 3.57 -11.47
CA THR A 348 -16.51 3.31 -10.03
C THR A 348 -15.63 4.18 -9.11
N LEU A 349 -14.86 5.13 -9.67
CA LEU A 349 -13.96 6.00 -8.93
C LEU A 349 -14.68 7.19 -8.26
N ALA A 350 -15.42 6.91 -7.18
CA ALA A 350 -16.21 7.91 -6.44
C ALA A 350 -15.42 9.18 -6.04
N SER A 351 -14.13 9.07 -5.70
CA SER A 351 -13.30 10.23 -5.34
C SER A 351 -13.09 11.22 -6.50
N ALA A 352 -13.09 10.75 -7.76
CA ALA A 352 -13.01 11.62 -8.92
C ALA A 352 -14.32 12.39 -9.16
N TYR A 353 -15.47 11.77 -8.87
CA TYR A 353 -16.77 12.46 -8.87
C TYR A 353 -16.85 13.50 -7.75
N LEU A 354 -16.41 13.16 -6.54
CA LEU A 354 -16.37 14.09 -5.39
C LEU A 354 -15.62 15.38 -5.74
N ASN A 355 -14.38 15.26 -6.21
CA ASN A 355 -13.56 16.44 -6.54
C ASN A 355 -14.11 17.21 -7.76
N THR A 356 -14.68 16.50 -8.75
CA THR A 356 -15.37 17.12 -9.88
C THR A 356 -16.55 17.97 -9.41
N GLY A 357 -17.41 17.43 -8.55
CA GLY A 357 -18.57 18.13 -7.99
C GLY A 357 -18.17 19.33 -7.14
N ILE A 358 -17.11 19.22 -6.32
CA ILE A 358 -16.58 20.34 -5.52
C ILE A 358 -16.07 21.48 -6.41
N ILE A 359 -15.31 21.17 -7.48
CA ILE A 359 -14.84 22.19 -8.43
C ILE A 359 -16.03 22.88 -9.12
N LEU A 360 -17.00 22.10 -9.61
CA LEU A 360 -18.18 22.63 -10.29
C LEU A 360 -19.04 23.51 -9.36
N MET A 361 -19.24 23.09 -8.11
CA MET A 361 -19.94 23.86 -7.08
C MET A 361 -19.25 25.20 -6.80
N ASN A 362 -17.93 25.18 -6.58
CA ASN A 362 -17.14 26.40 -6.34
C ASN A 362 -17.09 27.35 -7.56
N GLN A 363 -17.31 26.84 -8.77
CA GLN A 363 -17.42 27.63 -10.00
C GLN A 363 -18.86 28.10 -10.30
N GLY A 364 -19.84 27.75 -9.46
CA GLY A 364 -21.26 28.11 -9.65
C GLY A 364 -22.03 27.22 -10.65
N HIS A 365 -21.42 26.13 -11.14
CA HIS A 365 -22.08 25.14 -12.01
C HIS A 365 -22.93 24.16 -11.17
N LEU A 366 -23.91 24.69 -10.42
CA LEU A 366 -24.64 23.98 -9.37
C LEU A 366 -25.38 22.72 -9.87
N GLU A 367 -26.03 22.78 -11.03
CA GLU A 367 -26.77 21.63 -11.57
C GLU A 367 -25.83 20.50 -12.06
N GLU A 368 -24.67 20.84 -12.63
CA GLU A 368 -23.66 19.84 -12.97
C GLU A 368 -23.04 19.23 -11.71
N ALA A 369 -22.80 20.03 -10.66
CA ALA A 369 -22.34 19.53 -9.36
C ALA A 369 -23.37 18.58 -8.72
N LYS A 370 -24.65 18.98 -8.66
CA LYS A 370 -25.77 18.17 -8.17
C LYS A 370 -25.84 16.82 -8.88
N ARG A 371 -25.82 16.81 -10.22
CA ARG A 371 -25.81 15.59 -11.03
C ARG A 371 -24.57 14.72 -10.79
N THR A 372 -23.40 15.34 -10.59
CA THR A 372 -22.14 14.63 -10.31
C THR A 372 -22.20 13.94 -8.95
N PHE A 373 -22.70 14.61 -7.90
CA PHE A 373 -22.83 14.01 -6.57
C PHE A 373 -23.91 12.91 -6.51
N LEU A 374 -25.03 13.06 -7.23
CA LEU A 374 -26.02 11.98 -7.38
C LEU A 374 -25.41 10.76 -8.07
N THR A 375 -24.72 10.97 -9.22
CA THR A 375 -24.04 9.87 -9.94
C THR A 375 -23.01 9.17 -9.06
N CYS A 376 -22.31 9.92 -8.18
CA CYS A 376 -21.39 9.36 -7.19
C CYS A 376 -22.09 8.47 -6.15
N ALA A 377 -23.27 8.87 -5.66
CA ALA A 377 -24.04 8.17 -4.64
C ALA A 377 -24.71 6.88 -5.14
N ASP A 378 -24.95 6.79 -6.45
CA ASP A 378 -25.55 5.65 -7.16
C ASP A 378 -24.52 4.59 -7.61
N ILE A 379 -23.22 4.82 -7.42
CA ILE A 379 -22.19 3.84 -7.81
C ILE A 379 -22.34 2.56 -6.94
N PRO A 380 -22.40 1.35 -7.54
CA PRO A 380 -22.51 0.11 -6.79
C PRO A 380 -21.31 -0.18 -5.89
N ASP A 381 -21.59 -0.76 -4.72
CA ASP A 381 -20.62 -1.18 -3.70
C ASP A 381 -19.81 -2.45 -4.09
N GLU A 382 -19.98 -2.94 -5.32
CA GLU A 382 -19.49 -4.24 -5.80
C GLU A 382 -18.22 -4.14 -6.64
N ASN A 383 -17.34 -5.15 -6.56
CA ASN A 383 -16.12 -5.29 -7.38
C ASN A 383 -15.18 -4.06 -7.34
N LEU A 384 -15.19 -3.33 -6.22
CA LEU A 384 -14.41 -2.12 -6.00
C LEU A 384 -12.95 -2.41 -5.67
N LYS A 385 -12.02 -1.68 -6.30
CA LYS A 385 -10.58 -1.73 -5.99
C LYS A 385 -10.25 -1.28 -4.56
N ASP A 386 -11.01 -0.30 -4.04
CA ASP A 386 -10.89 0.18 -2.66
C ASP A 386 -12.31 0.51 -2.12
N PRO A 387 -12.95 -0.46 -1.43
CA PRO A 387 -14.29 -0.24 -0.85
C PRO A 387 -14.31 0.82 0.27
N HIS A 388 -13.19 1.07 0.96
CA HIS A 388 -13.16 1.99 2.10
C HIS A 388 -13.05 3.45 1.65
N ALA A 389 -12.15 3.74 0.70
CA ALA A 389 -12.07 5.05 0.07
C ALA A 389 -13.34 5.35 -0.74
N HIS A 390 -13.93 4.33 -1.39
CA HIS A 390 -15.21 4.46 -2.09
C HIS A 390 -16.32 4.95 -1.16
N LYS A 391 -16.63 4.20 -0.08
CA LYS A 391 -17.71 4.58 0.86
C LYS A 391 -17.51 5.95 1.48
N SER A 392 -16.26 6.27 1.85
CA SER A 392 -15.92 7.60 2.40
C SER A 392 -16.14 8.72 1.37
N SER A 393 -15.86 8.46 0.09
CA SER A 393 -16.14 9.39 -1.01
C SER A 393 -17.63 9.55 -1.27
N VAL A 394 -18.41 8.45 -1.23
CA VAL A 394 -19.87 8.45 -1.38
C VAL A 394 -20.55 9.26 -0.27
N THR A 395 -20.19 9.03 1.00
CA THR A 395 -20.67 9.84 2.13
C THR A 395 -20.31 11.32 1.96
N SER A 396 -19.11 11.61 1.44
CA SER A 396 -18.68 12.98 1.13
C SER A 396 -19.47 13.61 -0.03
N CYS A 397 -19.82 12.83 -1.07
CA CYS A 397 -20.67 13.27 -2.17
C CYS A 397 -22.07 13.63 -1.67
N LEU A 398 -22.68 12.78 -0.84
CA LEU A 398 -23.99 13.03 -0.23
C LEU A 398 -23.94 14.24 0.72
N TYR A 399 -22.88 14.39 1.53
CA TYR A 399 -22.68 15.58 2.35
C TYR A 399 -22.65 16.88 1.51
N ASN A 400 -21.87 16.91 0.43
CA ASN A 400 -21.80 18.11 -0.43
C ASN A 400 -23.11 18.34 -1.22
N LEU A 401 -23.82 17.28 -1.62
CA LEU A 401 -25.15 17.38 -2.24
C LEU A 401 -26.17 18.00 -1.26
N GLY A 402 -26.21 17.51 -0.01
CA GLY A 402 -27.08 18.08 1.02
C GLY A 402 -26.72 19.53 1.33
N LYS A 403 -25.42 19.89 1.31
CA LYS A 403 -24.96 21.27 1.48
C LYS A 403 -25.47 22.17 0.35
N LEU A 404 -25.32 21.74 -0.90
CA LEU A 404 -25.81 22.47 -2.07
C LEU A 404 -27.33 22.68 -2.03
N LEU A 405 -28.10 21.67 -1.60
CA LEU A 405 -29.55 21.78 -1.39
C LEU A 405 -29.91 22.71 -0.22
N HIS A 406 -29.13 22.71 0.87
CA HIS A 406 -29.30 23.63 1.99
C HIS A 406 -29.10 25.09 1.53
N GLU A 407 -28.05 25.37 0.77
CA GLU A 407 -27.75 26.69 0.21
C GLU A 407 -28.80 27.15 -0.82
N GLN A 408 -29.38 26.24 -1.59
CA GLN A 408 -30.53 26.50 -2.47
C GLN A 408 -31.86 26.71 -1.71
N GLY A 409 -31.90 26.51 -0.38
CA GLY A 409 -33.12 26.66 0.44
C GLY A 409 -33.96 25.39 0.57
N HIS A 410 -33.61 24.30 -0.11
CA HIS A 410 -34.36 23.04 -0.17
C HIS A 410 -34.11 22.16 1.07
N GLN A 411 -34.53 22.64 2.25
CA GLN A 411 -34.12 22.05 3.53
C GLN A 411 -34.62 20.62 3.78
N GLU A 412 -35.80 20.24 3.28
CA GLU A 412 -36.33 18.89 3.47
C GLU A 412 -35.59 17.86 2.60
N GLU A 413 -35.20 18.23 1.37
CA GLU A 413 -34.32 17.44 0.51
C GLU A 413 -32.89 17.35 1.10
N ALA A 414 -32.34 18.46 1.62
CA ALA A 414 -31.04 18.43 2.30
C ALA A 414 -31.04 17.43 3.47
N LEU A 415 -32.10 17.43 4.29
CA LEU A 415 -32.25 16.50 5.42
C LEU A 415 -32.46 15.04 5.01
N SER A 416 -33.09 14.75 3.86
CA SER A 416 -33.20 13.36 3.38
C SER A 416 -31.84 12.85 2.89
N VAL A 417 -31.11 13.66 2.12
CA VAL A 417 -29.76 13.35 1.64
C VAL A 417 -28.76 13.19 2.81
N TYR A 418 -28.82 14.04 3.85
CA TYR A 418 -27.97 13.88 5.02
C TYR A 418 -28.27 12.59 5.81
N LYS A 419 -29.54 12.15 5.89
CA LYS A 419 -29.89 10.86 6.50
C LYS A 419 -29.36 9.69 5.70
N GLU A 420 -29.40 9.76 4.37
CA GLU A 420 -28.77 8.75 3.49
C GLU A 420 -27.26 8.72 3.69
N ALA A 421 -26.60 9.89 3.80
CA ALA A 421 -25.17 9.99 4.09
C ALA A 421 -24.79 9.25 5.37
N ILE A 422 -25.58 9.41 6.45
CA ILE A 422 -25.42 8.68 7.72
C ILE A 422 -25.60 7.17 7.54
N GLN A 423 -26.58 6.73 6.74
CA GLN A 423 -26.82 5.30 6.50
C GLN A 423 -25.69 4.61 5.72
N LYS A 424 -25.12 5.30 4.71
CA LYS A 424 -23.99 4.81 3.90
C LYS A 424 -22.61 5.02 4.57
N MET A 425 -22.56 5.71 5.71
CA MET A 425 -21.34 6.13 6.39
C MET A 425 -20.46 4.95 6.87
N PRO A 426 -19.18 4.86 6.47
CA PRO A 426 -18.25 3.89 7.03
C PRO A 426 -17.78 4.33 8.44
N ARG A 427 -17.46 3.37 9.32
CA ARG A 427 -17.13 3.63 10.74
C ARG A 427 -15.97 4.61 10.98
N GLN A 428 -15.04 4.71 10.04
CA GLN A 428 -13.88 5.61 10.11
C GLN A 428 -14.15 7.03 9.59
N PHE A 429 -15.35 7.31 9.06
CA PHE A 429 -15.74 8.65 8.62
C PHE A 429 -15.90 9.58 9.83
N ALA A 430 -15.62 10.87 9.64
CA ALA A 430 -15.70 11.89 10.68
C ALA A 430 -17.00 12.73 10.51
N PRO A 431 -18.10 12.41 11.24
CA PRO A 431 -19.44 12.94 10.94
C PRO A 431 -19.73 14.34 11.47
N GLN A 432 -18.84 14.96 12.27
CA GLN A 432 -19.16 16.20 12.99
C GLN A 432 -19.66 17.33 12.07
N SER A 433 -19.10 17.47 10.87
CA SER A 433 -19.54 18.47 9.88
C SER A 433 -20.92 18.15 9.30
N LEU A 434 -21.22 16.86 9.06
CA LEU A 434 -22.51 16.38 8.60
C LEU A 434 -23.60 16.61 9.66
N TYR A 435 -23.32 16.30 10.93
CA TYR A 435 -24.22 16.59 12.04
C TYR A 435 -24.46 18.08 12.24
N ASN A 436 -23.43 18.93 12.07
CA ASN A 436 -23.61 20.39 12.11
C ASN A 436 -24.55 20.88 11.01
N MET A 437 -24.33 20.47 9.76
CA MET A 437 -25.21 20.86 8.65
C MET A 437 -26.65 20.37 8.83
N MET A 438 -26.86 19.18 9.41
CA MET A 438 -28.21 18.72 9.78
C MET A 438 -28.85 19.65 10.79
N GLY A 439 -28.10 20.06 11.82
CA GLY A 439 -28.56 21.06 12.80
C GLY A 439 -28.97 22.37 12.15
N GLU A 440 -28.18 22.87 11.19
CA GLU A 440 -28.48 24.11 10.46
C GLU A 440 -29.71 23.99 9.55
N SER A 441 -29.92 22.85 8.87
CA SER A 441 -31.15 22.62 8.10
C SER A 441 -32.39 22.51 9.00
N TYR A 442 -32.29 21.86 10.16
CA TYR A 442 -33.37 21.85 11.15
C TYR A 442 -33.64 23.26 11.72
N MET A 443 -32.60 24.06 11.92
CA MET A 443 -32.70 25.45 12.38
C MET A 443 -33.41 26.34 11.33
N ARG A 444 -33.08 26.22 10.03
CA ARG A 444 -33.79 26.91 8.94
C ARG A 444 -35.27 26.49 8.84
N LEU A 445 -35.63 25.27 9.24
CA LEU A 445 -37.02 24.79 9.37
C LEU A 445 -37.69 25.17 10.71
N ASN A 446 -37.05 25.99 11.55
CA ASN A 446 -37.51 26.36 12.89
C ASN A 446 -37.75 25.16 13.85
N LYS A 447 -37.12 24.02 13.59
CA LYS A 447 -37.16 22.79 14.41
C LYS A 447 -36.03 22.81 15.44
N LEU A 448 -36.16 23.72 16.40
CA LEU A 448 -35.08 24.11 17.33
C LEU A 448 -34.61 22.97 18.23
N SER A 449 -35.51 22.07 18.65
CA SER A 449 -35.21 20.88 19.44
C SER A 449 -34.27 19.91 18.71
N GLU A 450 -34.58 19.61 17.46
CA GLU A 450 -33.81 18.72 16.60
C GLU A 450 -32.48 19.36 16.20
N ALA A 451 -32.46 20.67 15.92
CA ALA A 451 -31.22 21.41 15.69
C ALA A 451 -30.25 21.27 16.88
N GLY A 452 -30.75 21.50 18.10
CA GLY A 452 -29.95 21.37 19.33
C GLY A 452 -29.49 19.94 19.61
N HIS A 453 -30.25 18.91 19.20
CA HIS A 453 -29.79 17.52 19.26
C HIS A 453 -28.59 17.29 18.33
N TRP A 454 -28.69 17.69 17.06
CA TRP A 454 -27.62 17.45 16.09
C TRP A 454 -26.35 18.26 16.36
N TYR A 455 -26.45 19.48 16.89
CA TYR A 455 -25.27 20.22 17.35
C TYR A 455 -24.58 19.53 18.54
N ARG A 456 -25.35 19.01 19.52
CA ARG A 456 -24.78 18.21 20.62
C ARG A 456 -24.14 16.91 20.13
N GLU A 457 -24.71 16.23 19.14
CA GLU A 457 -24.10 15.04 18.53
C GLU A 457 -22.79 15.38 17.78
N SER A 458 -22.74 16.52 17.11
CA SER A 458 -21.50 17.04 16.49
C SER A 458 -20.39 17.22 17.52
N LEU A 459 -20.68 17.91 18.63
CA LEU A 459 -19.74 18.15 19.73
C LEU A 459 -19.41 16.88 20.53
N ARG A 460 -20.34 15.93 20.64
CA ARG A 460 -20.11 14.62 21.29
C ARG A 460 -19.08 13.77 20.54
N VAL A 461 -19.09 13.83 19.21
CA VAL A 461 -18.09 13.14 18.38
C VAL A 461 -16.78 13.92 18.31
N LYS A 462 -16.85 15.25 18.18
CA LYS A 462 -15.67 16.11 18.10
C LYS A 462 -15.83 17.37 18.98
N PRO A 463 -15.36 17.36 20.24
CA PRO A 463 -15.52 18.47 21.17
C PRO A 463 -14.83 19.78 20.73
N ASP A 464 -13.76 19.70 19.94
CA ASP A 464 -13.04 20.85 19.34
C ASP A 464 -13.64 21.32 18.00
N HIS A 465 -14.87 20.92 17.66
CA HIS A 465 -15.51 21.29 16.39
C HIS A 465 -16.08 22.72 16.42
N ILE A 466 -15.22 23.70 16.16
CA ILE A 466 -15.54 25.16 16.17
C ILE A 466 -16.87 25.52 15.48
N PRO A 467 -17.21 25.04 14.25
CA PRO A 467 -18.50 25.36 13.63
C PRO A 467 -19.71 24.97 14.50
N ALA A 468 -19.65 23.85 15.21
CA ALA A 468 -20.74 23.40 16.08
C ALA A 468 -20.85 24.20 17.38
N HIS A 469 -19.74 24.75 17.89
CA HIS A 469 -19.79 25.74 18.99
C HIS A 469 -20.52 27.00 18.55
N LEU A 470 -20.18 27.54 17.36
CA LEU A 470 -20.77 28.77 16.85
C LEU A 470 -22.27 28.62 16.51
N THR A 471 -22.66 27.54 15.84
CA THR A 471 -24.07 27.27 15.49
C THR A 471 -24.91 26.93 16.72
N TYR A 472 -24.36 26.20 17.70
CA TYR A 472 -25.09 25.91 18.94
C TYR A 472 -25.22 27.15 19.82
N GLY A 473 -24.16 27.96 19.94
CA GLY A 473 -24.20 29.26 20.61
C GLY A 473 -25.29 30.17 20.02
N LYS A 474 -25.39 30.24 18.69
CA LYS A 474 -26.47 30.96 18.00
C LYS A 474 -27.86 30.42 18.34
N LEU A 475 -28.06 29.10 18.36
CA LEU A 475 -29.33 28.49 18.76
C LEU A 475 -29.69 28.79 20.23
N LEU A 476 -28.69 28.78 21.12
CA LEU A 476 -28.89 29.10 22.55
C LEU A 476 -29.26 30.57 22.75
N ALA A 477 -28.63 31.49 22.01
CA ALA A 477 -29.01 32.91 22.01
C ALA A 477 -30.46 33.10 21.55
N MET A 478 -30.84 32.49 20.41
CA MET A 478 -32.21 32.53 19.88
C MET A 478 -33.26 31.92 20.81
N THR A 479 -32.87 30.97 21.67
CA THR A 479 -33.75 30.35 22.69
C THR A 479 -33.69 31.04 24.06
N GLY A 480 -32.98 32.17 24.18
CA GLY A 480 -32.89 32.97 25.41
C GLY A 480 -31.86 32.47 26.43
N GLN A 481 -31.09 31.42 26.12
CA GLN A 481 -30.05 30.83 26.98
C GLN A 481 -28.72 31.59 26.83
N LYS A 482 -28.79 32.91 27.03
CA LYS A 482 -27.72 33.90 26.73
C LYS A 482 -26.38 33.59 27.40
N ALA A 483 -26.40 33.19 28.67
CA ALA A 483 -25.17 32.88 29.43
C ALA A 483 -24.46 31.62 28.91
N GLU A 484 -25.20 30.60 28.44
CA GLU A 484 -24.59 29.44 27.79
C GLU A 484 -24.10 29.79 26.39
N ALA A 485 -24.88 30.56 25.62
CA ALA A 485 -24.49 31.02 24.29
C ALA A 485 -23.14 31.75 24.31
N GLU A 486 -22.96 32.70 25.23
CA GLU A 486 -21.69 33.40 25.44
C GLU A 486 -20.53 32.45 25.78
N ARG A 487 -20.79 31.39 26.55
CA ARG A 487 -19.77 30.36 26.85
C ARG A 487 -19.32 29.64 25.57
N TYR A 488 -20.24 29.20 24.72
CA TYR A 488 -19.92 28.53 23.45
C TYR A 488 -19.15 29.44 22.47
N PHE A 489 -19.49 30.73 22.39
CA PHE A 489 -18.72 31.69 21.58
C PHE A 489 -17.30 31.90 22.11
N ARG A 490 -17.12 31.99 23.44
CA ARG A 490 -15.78 32.08 24.06
C ARG A 490 -14.98 30.78 23.91
N GLU A 491 -15.62 29.61 24.02
CA GLU A 491 -14.98 28.31 23.75
C GLU A 491 -14.49 28.22 22.29
N ALA A 492 -15.28 28.67 21.31
CA ALA A 492 -14.87 28.73 19.91
C ALA A 492 -13.62 29.60 19.68
N ILE A 493 -13.52 30.76 20.36
CA ILE A 493 -12.34 31.64 20.31
C ILE A 493 -11.14 31.00 21.04
N GLN A 494 -11.35 30.30 22.15
CA GLN A 494 -10.27 29.60 22.86
C GLN A 494 -9.68 28.43 22.07
N LEU A 495 -10.50 27.75 21.26
CA LEU A 495 -10.05 26.66 20.38
C LEU A 495 -9.18 27.14 19.22
N ASP A 496 -9.46 28.32 18.67
CA ASP A 496 -8.64 28.96 17.63
C ASP A 496 -8.71 30.51 17.72
N PRO A 497 -7.79 31.12 18.49
CA PRO A 497 -7.75 32.59 18.64
C PRO A 497 -7.37 33.35 17.37
N THR A 498 -6.93 32.66 16.31
CA THR A 498 -6.50 33.28 15.05
C THR A 498 -7.61 33.42 14.01
N LYS A 499 -8.80 32.88 14.31
CA LYS A 499 -9.90 32.76 13.36
C LYS A 499 -10.93 33.88 13.52
N GLY A 500 -10.83 34.91 12.68
CA GLY A 500 -11.68 36.10 12.72
C GLY A 500 -13.17 35.81 12.69
N ASN A 501 -13.61 34.78 11.96
CA ASN A 501 -15.00 34.31 11.95
C ASN A 501 -15.57 34.00 13.36
N CYS A 502 -14.76 33.51 14.31
CA CYS A 502 -15.23 33.25 15.68
C CYS A 502 -15.59 34.56 16.41
N TYR A 503 -14.74 35.58 16.25
CA TYR A 503 -14.96 36.92 16.78
C TYR A 503 -16.15 37.61 16.10
N MET A 504 -16.32 37.43 14.78
CA MET A 504 -17.47 37.95 14.04
C MET A 504 -18.79 37.42 14.61
N HIS A 505 -18.90 36.11 14.82
CA HIS A 505 -20.10 35.50 15.40
C HIS A 505 -20.34 35.91 16.85
N TYR A 506 -19.29 36.05 17.66
CA TYR A 506 -19.42 36.53 19.04
C TYR A 506 -19.82 38.01 19.10
N GLY A 507 -19.23 38.86 18.27
CA GLY A 507 -19.60 40.27 18.12
C GLY A 507 -21.05 40.46 17.70
N GLN A 508 -21.55 39.64 16.77
CA GLN A 508 -22.95 39.65 16.36
C GLN A 508 -23.90 39.29 17.53
N PHE A 509 -23.54 38.31 18.37
CA PHE A 509 -24.27 38.01 19.60
C PHE A 509 -24.24 39.18 20.60
N LEU A 510 -23.08 39.81 20.81
CA LEU A 510 -22.94 40.98 21.68
C LEU A 510 -23.77 42.18 21.18
N LEU A 511 -23.86 42.36 19.86
CA LEU A 511 -24.69 43.38 19.22
C LEU A 511 -26.19 43.13 19.51
N GLU A 512 -26.65 41.88 19.39
CA GLU A 512 -28.03 41.48 19.71
C GLU A 512 -28.35 41.66 21.21
N GLU A 513 -27.35 41.49 22.08
CA GLU A 513 -27.41 41.82 23.52
C GLU A 513 -27.23 43.32 23.83
N SER A 514 -27.16 44.19 22.82
CA SER A 514 -26.93 45.65 22.97
C SER A 514 -25.61 46.04 23.67
N ARG A 515 -24.63 45.13 23.74
CA ARG A 515 -23.28 45.36 24.28
C ARG A 515 -22.38 45.96 23.19
N LEU A 516 -22.75 47.15 22.72
CA LEU A 516 -22.23 47.76 21.50
C LEU A 516 -20.70 47.95 21.46
N LEU A 517 -20.09 48.34 22.58
CA LEU A 517 -18.63 48.57 22.65
C LEU A 517 -17.83 47.25 22.58
N GLU A 518 -18.29 46.20 23.26
CA GLU A 518 -17.67 44.87 23.19
C GLU A 518 -17.87 44.25 21.79
N ALA A 519 -19.04 44.46 21.18
CA ALA A 519 -19.30 44.05 19.80
C ALA A 519 -18.34 44.74 18.80
N ALA A 520 -18.00 46.01 19.02
CA ALA A 520 -17.02 46.74 18.23
C ALA A 520 -15.59 46.19 18.38
N GLU A 521 -15.15 45.86 19.60
CA GLU A 521 -13.84 45.26 19.85
C GLU A 521 -13.69 43.89 19.14
N MET A 522 -14.75 43.06 19.22
CA MET A 522 -14.77 41.78 18.49
C MET A 522 -14.82 41.99 16.97
N ALA A 523 -15.50 43.02 16.49
CA ALA A 523 -15.55 43.37 15.06
C ALA A 523 -14.20 43.81 14.50
N GLU A 524 -13.45 44.66 15.20
CA GLU A 524 -12.10 45.06 14.79
C GLU A 524 -11.16 43.85 14.79
N THR A 525 -11.21 43.02 15.83
CA THR A 525 -10.40 41.79 15.92
C THR A 525 -10.72 40.84 14.77
N ALA A 526 -12.01 40.66 14.44
CA ALA A 526 -12.43 39.81 13.32
C ALA A 526 -11.88 40.30 11.96
N ALA A 527 -11.98 41.60 11.69
CA ALA A 527 -11.53 42.20 10.43
C ALA A 527 -10.00 42.31 10.32
N GLN A 528 -9.27 42.39 11.45
CA GLN A 528 -7.80 42.31 11.45
C GLN A 528 -7.30 40.90 11.14
N LEU A 529 -7.96 39.87 11.67
CA LEU A 529 -7.59 38.47 11.44
C LEU A 529 -7.95 37.99 10.02
N ASP A 530 -9.20 38.17 9.59
CA ASP A 530 -9.71 37.69 8.29
C ASP A 530 -9.96 38.86 7.30
N SER A 531 -8.93 39.71 7.10
CA SER A 531 -9.03 40.96 6.33
C SER A 531 -9.34 40.83 4.82
N GLU A 532 -9.23 39.62 4.26
CA GLU A 532 -9.55 39.31 2.85
C GLU A 532 -10.97 38.74 2.67
N GLU A 533 -11.66 38.35 3.74
CA GLU A 533 -12.98 37.72 3.64
C GLU A 533 -14.10 38.78 3.66
N PHE A 534 -14.86 38.87 2.56
CA PHE A 534 -15.85 39.93 2.38
C PHE A 534 -16.91 39.92 3.48
N ASP A 535 -17.40 38.73 3.84
CA ASP A 535 -18.51 38.59 4.79
C ASP A 535 -18.07 38.97 6.23
N VAL A 536 -16.79 38.72 6.59
CA VAL A 536 -16.20 39.16 7.87
C VAL A 536 -16.02 40.69 7.91
N VAL A 537 -15.34 41.27 6.92
CA VAL A 537 -15.07 42.71 6.87
C VAL A 537 -16.37 43.54 6.78
N PHE A 538 -17.37 43.06 6.02
CA PHE A 538 -18.67 43.72 5.94
C PHE A 538 -19.45 43.66 7.26
N SER A 539 -19.42 42.52 7.94
CA SER A 539 -20.09 42.36 9.24
C SER A 539 -19.41 43.21 10.33
N ALA A 540 -18.08 43.31 10.31
CA ALA A 540 -17.32 44.18 11.18
C ALA A 540 -17.67 45.66 10.98
N ALA A 541 -17.72 46.14 9.73
CA ALA A 541 -18.14 47.49 9.39
C ALA A 541 -19.56 47.81 9.91
N HIS A 542 -20.49 46.84 9.81
CA HIS A 542 -21.84 46.98 10.34
C HIS A 542 -21.87 47.07 11.87
N MET A 543 -21.15 46.19 12.59
CA MET A 543 -21.07 46.23 14.05
C MET A 543 -20.49 47.56 14.55
N LEU A 544 -19.41 48.04 13.95
CA LEU A 544 -18.81 49.35 14.25
C LEU A 544 -19.78 50.51 14.01
N ARG A 545 -20.57 50.44 12.93
CA ARG A 545 -21.58 51.45 12.62
C ARG A 545 -22.68 51.51 13.68
N GLN A 546 -23.15 50.36 14.17
CA GLN A 546 -24.14 50.29 15.25
C GLN A 546 -23.57 50.80 16.59
N ALA A 547 -22.27 50.60 16.84
CA ALA A 547 -21.55 51.18 17.96
C ALA A 547 -21.25 52.70 17.82
N SER A 548 -21.77 53.36 16.77
CA SER A 548 -21.51 54.77 16.43
C SER A 548 -20.05 55.12 16.10
N LEU A 549 -19.19 54.12 15.88
CA LEU A 549 -17.78 54.28 15.45
C LEU A 549 -17.72 54.49 13.93
N ASN A 550 -18.29 55.61 13.50
CA ASN A 550 -18.61 55.89 12.10
C ASN A 550 -17.38 55.92 11.18
N ASP A 551 -16.27 56.50 11.62
CA ASP A 551 -15.07 56.67 10.81
C ASP A 551 -14.37 55.32 10.56
N ALA A 552 -14.30 54.47 11.58
CA ALA A 552 -13.77 53.10 11.47
C ALA A 552 -14.69 52.22 10.59
N ALA A 553 -16.01 52.32 10.77
CA ALA A 553 -16.98 51.62 9.94
C ALA A 553 -16.84 51.99 8.45
N GLU A 554 -16.61 53.26 8.12
CA GLU A 554 -16.42 53.70 6.74
C GLU A 554 -15.15 53.12 6.09
N GLN A 555 -14.07 52.95 6.86
CA GLN A 555 -12.84 52.31 6.38
C GLN A 555 -13.09 50.84 6.00
N TYR A 556 -13.68 50.05 6.89
CA TYR A 556 -13.98 48.63 6.61
C TYR A 556 -15.05 48.47 5.51
N TYR A 557 -16.03 49.38 5.42
CA TYR A 557 -16.96 49.37 4.28
C TYR A 557 -16.26 49.63 2.93
N LYS A 558 -15.26 50.54 2.88
CA LYS A 558 -14.44 50.74 1.67
C LYS A 558 -13.60 49.50 1.35
N GLN A 559 -13.02 48.84 2.37
CA GLN A 559 -12.28 47.59 2.20
C GLN A 559 -13.18 46.48 1.64
N ALA A 560 -14.34 46.21 2.26
CA ALA A 560 -15.34 45.28 1.74
C ALA A 560 -15.77 45.62 0.30
N ALA A 561 -15.79 46.92 -0.06
CA ALA A 561 -16.07 47.34 -1.42
C ALA A 561 -14.98 46.97 -2.43
N THR A 562 -13.70 46.99 -2.03
CA THR A 562 -12.61 46.47 -2.88
C THR A 562 -12.66 44.94 -3.03
N LEU A 563 -13.09 44.20 -1.99
CA LEU A 563 -13.15 42.73 -2.01
C LEU A 563 -14.27 42.19 -2.92
N ARG A 564 -15.47 42.80 -2.93
CA ARG A 564 -16.55 42.45 -3.88
C ARG A 564 -17.16 43.71 -4.54
N PRO A 565 -16.54 44.27 -5.60
CA PRO A 565 -17.00 45.51 -6.25
C PRO A 565 -18.44 45.47 -6.78
N ASN A 566 -18.94 44.30 -7.20
CA ASN A 566 -20.27 44.17 -7.81
C ASN A 566 -21.42 44.08 -6.77
N VAL A 567 -21.11 43.62 -5.56
CA VAL A 567 -22.10 43.43 -4.47
C VAL A 567 -22.11 44.68 -3.57
N SER A 568 -20.93 45.22 -3.31
CA SER A 568 -20.73 46.31 -2.35
C SER A 568 -21.38 47.63 -2.72
N THR A 569 -21.44 48.05 -3.99
CA THR A 569 -21.97 49.38 -4.34
C THR A 569 -23.43 49.57 -3.93
N LYS A 570 -24.24 48.50 -3.98
CA LYS A 570 -25.64 48.51 -3.51
C LYS A 570 -25.73 48.46 -1.98
N LEU A 571 -24.89 47.67 -1.32
CA LEU A 571 -24.89 47.54 0.14
C LEU A 571 -24.33 48.79 0.83
N TYR A 572 -23.24 49.36 0.31
CA TYR A 572 -22.60 50.59 0.76
C TYR A 572 -23.55 51.80 0.67
N THR A 573 -24.24 51.96 -0.47
CA THR A 573 -25.23 53.04 -0.63
C THR A 573 -26.51 52.84 0.19
N ALA A 574 -26.80 51.61 0.64
CA ALA A 574 -27.86 51.33 1.61
C ALA A 574 -27.41 51.58 3.07
N SER A 575 -26.18 51.19 3.45
CA SER A 575 -25.64 51.34 4.80
C SER A 575 -25.29 52.79 5.17
N LEU A 576 -25.07 53.65 4.19
CA LEU A 576 -24.91 55.10 4.38
C LEU A 576 -26.24 55.83 4.70
N ARG A 577 -27.41 55.19 4.61
CA ARG A 577 -28.71 55.83 4.92
C ARG A 577 -29.04 55.74 6.41
N PRO A 578 -29.53 56.82 7.06
CA PRO A 578 -29.70 56.84 8.53
C PRO A 578 -30.76 55.90 9.13
N ASN A 579 -31.58 55.21 8.34
CA ASN A 579 -32.73 54.42 8.83
C ASN A 579 -33.13 53.31 7.83
N VAL A 580 -32.45 52.16 7.83
CA VAL A 580 -32.89 50.95 7.11
C VAL A 580 -32.82 49.75 8.05
N SER A 581 -33.95 49.07 8.26
CA SER A 581 -34.03 47.91 9.16
C SER A 581 -33.55 46.62 8.49
N THR A 582 -32.96 45.75 9.28
CA THR A 582 -32.06 44.64 8.89
C THR A 582 -32.73 43.38 8.32
N LYS A 583 -33.99 43.45 7.86
CA LYS A 583 -34.77 42.26 7.41
C LYS A 583 -34.36 41.65 6.05
N LEU A 584 -33.25 42.07 5.45
CA LEU A 584 -32.84 41.69 4.09
C LEU A 584 -31.49 40.92 4.01
N TYR A 585 -30.87 40.57 5.13
CA TYR A 585 -29.46 40.13 5.16
C TYR A 585 -29.21 38.74 5.75
N THR A 586 -30.23 37.85 5.79
CA THR A 586 -30.11 36.50 6.39
C THR A 586 -30.82 35.39 5.59
N SER A 587 -30.82 35.46 4.26
CA SER A 587 -31.34 34.40 3.37
C SER A 587 -30.21 33.54 2.81
#